data_AF-A0A4Q3ZJI9-F1
#
_entry.id   AF-A0A4Q3ZJI9-F1
#
_cell.length_a   1.000
_cell.length_b   1.000
_cell.length_c   1.000
_cell.angle_alpha   90.00
_cell.angle_beta   90.00
_cell.angle_gamma   90.00
#
_symmetry.space_group_name_H-M   'P 1'
#
loop_
_entity.id
_entity.type
_entity.pdbx_description
1 polymer ?
#
loop_
_entity_poly.entity_id
_entity_poly.type
_entity_poly.pdbx_seq_one_letter_code
_entity_poly.pdbx_strand_id
1 'polypeptide(L)'
;MTYARRCAQLRKLVIAVELVTTDGFLHPTQLLQERGLMRRKGFPESYDLRRMLGFLNALKAGEAEVSAPVYSHLKYDIIPGETQVLRRPDIVIFEGLNVLQHAAGASIVASDFFDFSVYLDAAEADIEAWYIERFLLLQKIAFPRPDSYFHHFADLPPAEARAVAMGIWQEINLANLRENIQPTRHRARLVLRKGDGHRIEQVWLRRM
;
A
#
# COMPACT_ATOMS: atom_id res chain seq x y z
N MET A 1 4.62 3.54 2.60
CA MET A 1 5.62 4.46 1.99
C MET A 1 6.89 4.78 2.80
N THR A 2 6.87 5.35 4.02
CA THR A 2 8.12 5.89 4.66
C THR A 2 9.17 4.83 5.03
N TYR A 3 8.76 3.67 5.54
CA TYR A 3 9.69 2.61 5.96
C TYR A 3 10.39 1.95 4.77
N ALA A 4 9.62 1.52 3.76
CA ALA A 4 10.14 0.89 2.55
C ALA A 4 11.17 1.76 1.82
N ARG A 5 10.91 3.07 1.69
CA ARG A 5 11.86 4.02 1.09
C ARG A 5 13.16 4.15 1.89
N ARG A 6 13.11 4.15 3.23
CA ARG A 6 14.32 4.19 4.06
C ARG A 6 15.16 2.92 3.94
N CYS A 7 14.53 1.74 3.87
CA CYS A 7 15.23 0.48 3.62
C CYS A 7 15.92 0.49 2.25
N ALA A 8 15.24 0.96 1.19
CA ALA A 8 15.81 1.08 -0.14
C ALA A 8 16.97 2.10 -0.23
N GLN A 9 17.03 3.07 0.69
CA GLN A 9 18.07 4.11 0.74
C GLN A 9 19.36 3.67 1.44
N LEU A 10 19.46 2.44 1.97
CA LEU A 10 20.70 1.89 2.57
C LEU A 10 21.76 1.57 1.50
N ARG A 11 22.24 2.60 0.80
CA ARG A 11 23.18 2.60 -0.34
C ARG A 11 24.66 2.43 0.06
N LYS A 12 24.98 1.60 1.06
CA LYS A 12 26.38 1.36 1.45
C LYS A 12 26.98 0.05 0.93
N LEU A 13 26.25 -0.72 0.12
CA LEU A 13 26.73 -1.94 -0.53
C LEU A 13 26.28 -1.98 -1.99
N VAL A 14 27.00 -2.71 -2.84
CA VAL A 14 26.75 -2.97 -4.27
C VAL A 14 25.51 -3.86 -4.45
N ILE A 15 24.39 -3.49 -3.81
CA ILE A 15 23.13 -4.23 -3.78
C ILE A 15 22.09 -3.36 -4.47
N ALA A 16 21.55 -3.85 -5.59
CA ALA A 16 20.44 -3.23 -6.28
C ALA A 16 19.15 -3.51 -5.50
N VAL A 17 18.54 -2.47 -4.94
CA VAL A 17 17.29 -2.55 -4.19
C VAL A 17 16.19 -1.80 -4.94
N GLU A 18 15.12 -2.51 -5.28
CA GLU A 18 13.93 -1.96 -5.93
C GLU A 18 12.76 -1.92 -4.96
N LEU A 19 11.92 -0.89 -5.06
CA LEU A 19 10.67 -0.75 -4.31
C LEU A 19 9.51 -0.85 -5.28
N VAL A 20 8.58 -1.76 -5.03
CA VAL A 20 7.33 -1.91 -5.79
C VAL A 20 6.16 -1.84 -4.82
N THR A 21 5.16 -1.03 -5.15
CA THR A 21 3.95 -0.87 -4.32
C THR A 21 2.77 -1.62 -4.93
N THR A 22 1.93 -2.26 -4.12
CA THR A 22 0.77 -3.00 -4.63
C THR A 22 -0.30 -2.10 -5.24
N ASP A 23 -0.26 -0.79 -4.98
CA ASP A 23 -1.16 0.19 -5.59
C ASP A 23 -1.12 0.16 -7.13
N GLY A 24 0.02 -0.20 -7.71
CA GLY A 24 0.16 -0.44 -9.16
C GLY A 24 -0.65 -1.63 -9.69
N PHE A 25 -1.13 -2.50 -8.81
CA PHE A 25 -1.95 -3.66 -9.13
C PHE A 25 -3.43 -3.43 -8.79
N LEU A 26 -3.84 -2.21 -8.45
CA LEU A 26 -5.26 -1.87 -8.41
C LEU A 26 -5.86 -1.95 -9.82
N HIS A 27 -7.13 -2.30 -9.91
CA HIS A 27 -7.88 -2.08 -11.13
C HIS A 27 -7.96 -0.57 -11.45
N PRO A 28 -7.99 -0.18 -12.74
CA PRO A 28 -8.17 1.22 -13.14
C PRO A 28 -9.44 1.82 -12.51
N THR A 29 -9.40 3.10 -12.18
CA THR A 29 -10.51 3.81 -11.53
C THR A 29 -11.80 3.71 -12.33
N GLN A 30 -11.75 3.75 -13.66
CA GLN A 30 -12.92 3.54 -14.51
C GLN A 30 -13.60 2.18 -14.23
N LEU A 31 -12.81 1.10 -14.19
CA LEU A 31 -13.34 -0.25 -13.93
C LEU A 31 -13.92 -0.36 -12.50
N LEU A 32 -13.27 0.29 -11.53
CA LEU A 32 -13.78 0.35 -10.16
C LEU A 32 -15.10 1.14 -10.07
N GLN A 33 -15.27 2.21 -10.86
CA GLN A 33 -16.53 2.96 -10.94
C GLN A 33 -17.65 2.12 -11.54
N GLU A 34 -17.39 1.47 -12.68
CA GLU A 34 -18.35 0.59 -13.38
C GLU A 34 -18.85 -0.55 -12.47
N ARG A 35 -17.99 -1.04 -11.56
CA ARG A 35 -18.30 -2.11 -10.61
C ARG A 35 -18.83 -1.60 -9.25
N GLY A 36 -18.96 -0.30 -9.05
CA GLY A 36 -19.37 0.27 -7.75
C GLY A 36 -18.35 0.08 -6.61
N LEU A 37 -17.08 -0.16 -6.93
CA LEU A 37 -16.01 -0.48 -5.99
C LEU A 37 -15.15 0.72 -5.58
N MET A 38 -15.52 1.95 -5.95
CA MET A 38 -14.73 3.15 -5.62
C MET A 38 -14.54 3.36 -4.11
N ARG A 39 -15.57 3.05 -3.32
CA ARG A 39 -15.52 3.10 -1.85
C ARG A 39 -14.82 1.88 -1.23
N ARG A 40 -14.32 0.98 -2.07
CA ARG A 40 -13.60 -0.24 -1.69
C ARG A 40 -12.21 -0.31 -2.30
N LYS A 41 -11.66 0.81 -2.76
CA LYS A 41 -10.26 0.89 -3.19
C LYS A 41 -9.34 0.57 -2.01
N GLY A 42 -8.46 -0.42 -2.19
CA GLY A 42 -7.62 -0.99 -1.13
C GLY A 42 -8.18 -2.27 -0.50
N PHE A 43 -9.44 -2.63 -0.74
CA PHE A 43 -9.99 -3.94 -0.37
C PHE A 43 -9.56 -5.02 -1.38
N PRO A 44 -9.60 -6.31 -1.01
CA PRO A 44 -9.11 -7.40 -1.86
C PRO A 44 -9.64 -7.35 -3.31
N GLU A 45 -10.94 -7.11 -3.49
CA GLU A 45 -11.64 -7.07 -4.77
C GLU A 45 -11.26 -5.88 -5.67
N SER A 46 -10.55 -4.89 -5.13
CA SER A 46 -10.07 -3.74 -5.91
C SER A 46 -8.73 -4.00 -6.62
N TYR A 47 -8.07 -5.12 -6.34
CA TYR A 47 -6.78 -5.49 -6.94
C TYR A 47 -6.92 -6.52 -8.06
N ASP A 48 -6.12 -6.36 -9.10
CA ASP A 48 -5.84 -7.39 -10.10
C ASP A 48 -4.85 -8.41 -9.53
N LEU A 49 -5.38 -9.34 -8.72
CA LEU A 49 -4.59 -10.39 -8.08
C LEU A 49 -3.85 -11.26 -9.11
N ARG A 50 -4.45 -11.53 -10.28
CA ARG A 50 -3.81 -12.34 -11.31
C ARG A 50 -2.56 -11.66 -11.85
N ARG A 51 -2.64 -10.36 -12.18
CA ARG A 51 -1.48 -9.57 -12.63
C ARG A 51 -0.41 -9.47 -11.55
N MET A 52 -0.81 -9.31 -10.28
CA MET A 52 0.12 -9.26 -9.15
C MET A 52 0.88 -10.56 -8.95
N LEU A 53 0.19 -11.71 -8.95
CA LEU A 53 0.83 -13.01 -8.81
C LEU A 53 1.71 -13.35 -10.03
N GLY A 54 1.30 -12.96 -11.24
CA GLY A 54 2.13 -13.10 -12.44
C GLY A 54 3.45 -12.33 -12.33
N PHE A 55 3.40 -11.09 -11.83
CA PHE A 55 4.59 -10.29 -11.56
C PHE A 55 5.52 -10.94 -10.53
N LEU A 56 4.99 -11.40 -9.40
CA LEU A 56 5.78 -12.07 -8.37
C LEU A 56 6.38 -13.40 -8.86
N ASN A 57 5.64 -14.14 -9.68
CA ASN A 57 6.12 -15.37 -10.29
C ASN A 57 7.29 -15.11 -11.26
N ALA A 58 7.16 -14.12 -12.14
CA ALA A 58 8.23 -13.71 -13.06
C ALA A 58 9.50 -13.28 -12.32
N LEU A 59 9.35 -12.53 -11.21
CA LEU A 59 10.48 -12.17 -10.35
C LEU A 59 11.16 -13.41 -9.75
N LYS A 60 10.39 -14.34 -9.18
CA LYS A 60 10.96 -15.56 -8.58
C LYS A 60 11.53 -16.54 -9.61
N ALA A 61 11.04 -16.52 -10.85
CA ALA A 61 11.59 -17.27 -11.96
C ALA A 61 12.94 -16.70 -12.46
N GLY A 62 13.35 -15.53 -11.99
CA GLY A 62 14.63 -14.90 -12.38
C GLY A 62 14.61 -14.33 -13.79
N GLU A 63 13.45 -13.91 -14.29
CA GLU A 63 13.32 -13.26 -15.60
C GLU A 63 14.23 -12.03 -15.69
N ALA A 64 14.80 -11.79 -16.88
CA ALA A 64 15.78 -10.73 -17.09
C ALA A 64 15.19 -9.33 -16.88
N GLU A 65 13.91 -9.16 -17.22
CA GLU A 65 13.13 -7.94 -17.07
C GLU A 65 11.71 -8.27 -16.60
N VAL A 66 11.24 -7.58 -15.57
CA VAL A 66 9.86 -7.71 -15.10
C VAL A 66 9.28 -6.32 -14.88
N SER A 67 8.05 -6.09 -15.33
CA SER A 67 7.42 -4.77 -15.29
C SER A 67 6.22 -4.72 -14.33
N ALA A 68 6.21 -3.74 -13.43
CA ALA A 68 5.06 -3.43 -12.58
C ALA A 68 4.33 -2.18 -13.09
N PRO A 69 2.99 -2.08 -12.95
CA PRO A 69 2.27 -0.90 -13.40
C PRO A 69 2.48 0.26 -12.41
N VAL A 70 2.41 1.49 -12.90
CA VAL A 70 2.61 2.70 -12.07
C VAL A 70 1.26 3.25 -11.60
N TYR A 71 1.13 3.48 -10.30
CA TYR A 71 0.00 4.17 -9.69
C TYR A 71 0.37 5.61 -9.31
N SER A 72 -0.51 6.57 -9.63
CA SER A 72 -0.35 7.96 -9.24
C SER A 72 -1.33 8.32 -8.12
N HIS A 73 -0.81 8.67 -6.95
CA HIS A 73 -1.64 9.22 -5.87
C HIS A 73 -2.22 10.61 -6.20
N LEU A 74 -1.60 11.35 -7.13
CA LEU A 74 -2.11 12.64 -7.57
C LEU A 74 -3.39 12.45 -8.42
N LYS A 75 -3.30 11.57 -9.43
CA LYS A 75 -4.44 11.22 -10.31
C LYS A 75 -5.42 10.26 -9.66
N TYR A 76 -4.99 9.61 -8.57
CA TYR A 76 -5.70 8.54 -7.90
C TYR A 76 -6.07 7.40 -8.86
N ASP A 77 -5.15 7.01 -9.74
CA ASP A 77 -5.35 5.96 -10.74
C ASP A 77 -4.02 5.36 -11.24
N ILE A 78 -4.11 4.22 -11.93
CA ILE A 78 -3.04 3.64 -12.74
C ILE A 78 -2.76 4.57 -13.93
N ILE A 79 -1.48 4.79 -14.24
CA ILE A 79 -1.10 5.59 -15.40
C ILE A 79 -0.99 4.68 -16.63
N PRO A 80 -1.85 4.85 -17.66
CA PRO A 80 -1.81 3.99 -18.85
C PRO A 80 -0.47 4.04 -19.56
N GLY A 81 0.08 2.87 -19.89
CA GLY A 81 1.35 2.72 -20.60
C GLY A 81 2.61 2.92 -19.75
N GLU A 82 2.50 3.49 -18.54
CA GLU A 82 3.64 3.63 -17.64
C GLU A 82 3.88 2.36 -16.82
N THR A 83 5.13 1.92 -16.80
CA THR A 83 5.56 0.77 -16.01
C THR A 83 6.91 1.03 -15.36
N GLN A 84 7.11 0.47 -14.16
CA GLN A 84 8.41 0.36 -13.53
C GLN A 84 9.05 -0.96 -13.99
N VAL A 85 10.19 -0.88 -14.68
CA VAL A 85 10.94 -2.04 -15.17
C VAL A 85 12.03 -2.41 -14.18
N LEU A 86 12.00 -3.64 -13.67
CA LEU A 86 12.99 -4.21 -12.77
C LEU A 86 13.93 -5.13 -13.57
N ARG A 87 15.24 -4.95 -13.38
CA ARG A 87 16.29 -5.67 -14.11
C ARG A 87 17.14 -6.49 -13.16
N ARG A 88 16.62 -7.64 -12.73
CA ARG A 88 17.26 -8.58 -11.77
C ARG A 88 17.87 -7.87 -10.55
N PRO A 89 17.08 -7.13 -9.75
CA PRO A 89 17.59 -6.54 -8.52
C PRO A 89 17.93 -7.63 -7.50
N ASP A 90 18.90 -7.35 -6.63
CA ASP A 90 19.28 -8.24 -5.53
C ASP A 90 18.17 -8.33 -4.47
N ILE A 91 17.46 -7.22 -4.24
CA ILE A 91 16.35 -7.13 -3.28
C ILE A 91 15.17 -6.40 -3.91
N VAL A 92 13.98 -6.98 -3.79
CA VAL A 92 12.72 -6.28 -4.06
C VAL A 92 11.97 -6.08 -2.76
N ILE A 93 11.70 -4.83 -2.41
CA ILE A 93 10.77 -4.47 -1.35
C ILE A 93 9.39 -4.34 -1.97
N PHE A 94 8.52 -5.33 -1.70
CA PHE A 94 7.13 -5.33 -2.16
C PHE A 94 6.22 -4.81 -1.04
N GLU A 95 5.72 -3.59 -1.17
CA GLU A 95 4.94 -2.90 -0.13
C GLU A 95 3.45 -2.86 -0.49
N GLY A 96 2.56 -3.25 0.43
CA GLY A 96 1.13 -3.07 0.21
C GLY A 96 0.27 -3.54 1.37
N LEU A 97 -1.01 -3.14 1.33
CA LEU A 97 -2.02 -3.51 2.32
C LEU A 97 -2.38 -5.01 2.25
N ASN A 98 -2.28 -5.59 1.05
CA ASN A 98 -2.78 -6.92 0.70
C ASN A 98 -1.72 -8.01 0.61
N VAL A 99 -0.44 -7.70 0.87
CA VAL A 99 0.68 -8.63 0.58
C VAL A 99 0.66 -9.92 1.41
N LEU A 100 0.00 -9.91 2.58
CA LEU A 100 -0.16 -11.09 3.45
C LEU A 100 -1.58 -11.69 3.41
N GLN A 101 -2.47 -11.14 2.59
CA GLN A 101 -3.84 -11.63 2.45
C GLN A 101 -3.87 -13.02 1.81
N HIS A 102 -4.91 -13.78 2.14
CA HIS A 102 -5.26 -15.01 1.46
C HIS A 102 -6.67 -14.88 0.94
N ALA A 103 -6.80 -14.86 -0.38
CA ALA A 103 -8.10 -14.96 -1.02
C ALA A 103 -8.66 -16.37 -0.76
N ALA A 104 -9.89 -16.44 -0.29
CA ALA A 104 -10.55 -17.72 -0.03
C ALA A 104 -10.57 -18.58 -1.31
N GLY A 105 -10.08 -19.82 -1.22
CA GLY A 105 -10.01 -20.75 -2.35
C GLY A 105 -8.82 -20.53 -3.30
N ALA A 106 -7.94 -19.56 -3.05
CA ALA A 106 -6.71 -19.43 -3.81
C ALA A 106 -5.68 -20.49 -3.37
N SER A 107 -5.17 -21.27 -4.32
CA SER A 107 -4.11 -22.25 -4.09
C SER A 107 -2.73 -21.61 -3.90
N ILE A 108 -2.56 -20.37 -4.36
CA ILE A 108 -1.31 -19.60 -4.29
C ILE A 108 -1.63 -18.21 -3.74
N VAL A 109 -0.81 -17.73 -2.81
CA VAL A 109 -0.88 -16.37 -2.26
C VAL A 109 0.41 -15.59 -2.49
N ALA A 110 0.33 -14.25 -2.43
CA ALA A 110 1.50 -13.40 -2.62
C ALA A 110 2.64 -13.72 -1.64
N SER A 111 2.31 -14.10 -0.40
CA SER A 111 3.30 -14.45 0.61
C SER A 111 4.13 -15.69 0.29
N ASP A 112 3.68 -16.56 -0.61
CA ASP A 112 4.44 -17.74 -1.04
C ASP A 112 5.69 -17.35 -1.83
N PHE A 113 5.72 -16.13 -2.37
CA PHE A 113 6.85 -15.56 -3.11
C PHE A 113 7.80 -14.73 -2.23
N PHE A 114 7.59 -14.64 -0.92
CA PHE A 114 8.42 -13.78 -0.06
C PHE A 114 9.40 -14.58 0.78
N ASP A 115 10.67 -14.19 0.77
CA ASP A 115 11.71 -14.75 1.65
C ASP A 115 11.57 -14.22 3.09
N PHE A 116 11.05 -13.00 3.21
CA PHE A 116 10.86 -12.29 4.47
C PHE A 116 9.66 -11.34 4.39
N SER A 117 8.86 -11.28 5.46
CA SER A 117 7.69 -10.41 5.54
C SER A 117 7.72 -9.56 6.80
N VAL A 118 7.36 -8.28 6.64
CA VAL A 118 7.27 -7.30 7.73
C VAL A 118 5.85 -6.75 7.80
N TYR A 119 5.28 -6.74 9.00
CA TYR A 119 4.02 -6.05 9.28
C TYR A 119 4.29 -4.85 10.20
N LEU A 120 3.83 -3.67 9.80
CA LEU A 120 3.87 -2.48 10.63
C LEU A 120 2.55 -2.35 11.40
N ASP A 121 2.62 -2.48 12.73
CA ASP A 121 1.46 -2.43 13.62
C ASP A 121 1.42 -1.11 14.40
N ALA A 122 0.24 -0.71 14.87
CA ALA A 122 0.02 0.44 15.73
C ALA A 122 -1.38 0.34 16.39
N ALA A 123 -1.70 1.19 17.36
CA ALA A 123 -3.08 1.28 17.84
C ALA A 123 -3.98 1.93 16.76
N GLU A 124 -5.24 1.52 16.65
CA GLU A 124 -6.16 2.08 15.66
C GLU A 124 -6.30 3.60 15.80
N ALA A 125 -6.34 4.11 17.04
CA ALA A 125 -6.40 5.55 17.32
C ALA A 125 -5.18 6.32 16.79
N ASP A 126 -3.98 5.72 16.87
CA ASP A 126 -2.77 6.33 16.32
C ASP A 126 -2.84 6.36 14.79
N ILE A 127 -3.28 5.26 14.16
CA ILE A 127 -3.39 5.18 12.69
C ILE A 127 -4.43 6.18 12.18
N GLU A 128 -5.56 6.32 12.88
CA GLU A 128 -6.59 7.32 12.61
C GLU A 128 -6.02 8.74 12.66
N ALA A 129 -5.33 9.08 13.77
CA ALA A 129 -4.72 10.39 13.92
C ALA A 129 -3.73 10.68 12.78
N TRP A 130 -2.84 9.75 12.46
CA TRP A 130 -1.87 9.90 11.37
C TRP A 130 -2.53 10.01 9.99
N TYR A 131 -3.64 9.29 9.77
CA TYR A 131 -4.41 9.39 8.54
C TYR A 131 -4.99 10.78 8.37
N ILE A 132 -5.65 11.31 9.42
CA ILE A 132 -6.26 12.64 9.41
C ILE A 132 -5.19 13.72 9.22
N GLU A 133 -4.08 13.65 9.96
CA GLU A 133 -2.96 14.57 9.81
C GLU A 133 -2.40 14.58 8.39
N ARG A 134 -2.22 13.39 7.80
CA ARG A 134 -1.77 13.26 6.41
C ARG A 134 -2.78 13.83 5.43
N PHE A 135 -4.07 13.60 5.63
CA PHE A 135 -5.12 14.17 4.79
C PHE A 135 -5.08 15.69 4.80
N LEU A 136 -5.03 16.31 5.98
CA LEU A 136 -4.96 17.77 6.14
C LEU A 136 -3.66 18.35 5.60
N LEU A 137 -2.54 17.62 5.70
CA LEU A 137 -1.29 18.01 5.06
C LEU A 137 -1.43 18.01 3.53
N LEU A 138 -1.99 16.94 2.96
CA LEU A 138 -2.20 16.80 1.52
C LEU A 138 -3.19 17.85 0.98
N GLN A 139 -4.20 18.23 1.77
CA GLN A 139 -5.10 19.34 1.45
C GLN A 139 -4.34 20.64 1.22
N LYS A 140 -3.26 20.88 1.95
CA LYS A 140 -2.45 22.11 1.81
C LYS A 140 -1.47 22.06 0.64
N ILE A 141 -0.92 20.88 0.31
CA ILE A 141 0.26 20.78 -0.57
C ILE A 141 0.01 20.08 -1.91
N ALA A 142 -1.04 19.24 -1.99
CA ALA A 142 -1.27 18.37 -3.15
C ALA A 142 -2.65 18.57 -3.77
N PHE A 143 -3.71 18.68 -2.96
CA PHE A 143 -5.08 18.84 -3.46
C PHE A 143 -5.32 20.14 -4.25
N PRO A 144 -4.65 21.28 -3.98
CA PRO A 144 -4.85 22.50 -4.77
C PRO A 144 -4.41 22.38 -6.24
N ARG A 145 -3.64 21.34 -6.59
CA ARG A 145 -3.27 21.10 -7.98
C ARG A 145 -4.53 20.77 -8.79
N PRO A 146 -4.80 21.46 -9.92
CA PRO A 146 -6.03 21.24 -10.71
C PRO A 146 -6.19 19.81 -11.21
N ASP A 147 -5.08 19.11 -11.31
CA ASP A 147 -4.98 17.77 -11.86
C ASP A 147 -5.02 16.67 -10.77
N SER A 148 -5.20 17.07 -9.50
CA SER A 148 -5.42 16.19 -8.36
C SER A 148 -6.85 15.66 -8.35
N TYR A 149 -7.00 14.35 -8.16
CA TYR A 149 -8.33 13.74 -7.96
C TYR A 149 -9.10 14.36 -6.78
N PHE A 150 -8.37 14.74 -5.73
CA PHE A 150 -8.93 15.30 -4.50
C PHE A 150 -9.05 16.83 -4.54
N HIS A 151 -8.96 17.45 -5.71
CA HIS A 151 -9.05 18.90 -5.87
C HIS A 151 -10.34 19.49 -5.28
N HIS A 152 -11.44 18.73 -5.34
CA HIS A 152 -12.73 19.10 -4.75
C HIS A 152 -12.71 19.25 -3.21
N PHE A 153 -11.64 18.83 -2.53
CA PHE A 153 -11.44 19.05 -1.09
C PHE A 153 -10.48 20.21 -0.77
N ALA A 154 -9.87 20.84 -1.77
CA ALA A 154 -8.80 21.83 -1.57
C ALA A 154 -9.25 23.01 -0.70
N ASP A 155 -10.48 23.50 -0.92
CA ASP A 155 -10.99 24.72 -0.29
C ASP A 155 -11.91 24.46 0.92
N LEU A 156 -12.04 23.20 1.38
CA LEU A 156 -12.86 22.89 2.54
C LEU A 156 -12.30 23.59 3.81
N PRO A 157 -13.15 24.24 4.62
CA PRO A 157 -12.77 24.77 5.91
C PRO A 157 -12.13 23.70 6.80
N PRO A 158 -11.19 24.05 7.71
CA PRO A 158 -10.42 23.06 8.48
C PRO A 158 -11.29 22.05 9.26
N ALA A 159 -12.40 22.50 9.84
CA ALA A 159 -13.34 21.63 10.56
C ALA A 159 -14.04 20.62 9.63
N GLU A 160 -14.44 21.05 8.44
CA GLU A 160 -15.12 20.21 7.45
C GLU A 160 -14.15 19.21 6.83
N ALA A 161 -12.94 19.65 6.47
CA ALA A 161 -11.89 18.77 5.95
C ALA A 161 -11.54 17.65 6.95
N ARG A 162 -11.49 17.98 8.26
CA ARG A 162 -11.30 16.99 9.32
C ARG A 162 -12.47 16.00 9.41
N ALA A 163 -13.71 16.49 9.33
CA ALA A 163 -14.90 15.65 9.35
C ALA A 163 -14.94 14.68 8.16
N VAL A 164 -14.60 15.15 6.96
CA VAL A 164 -14.49 14.33 5.74
C VAL A 164 -13.41 13.26 5.92
N ALA A 165 -12.21 13.62 6.39
CA ALA A 165 -11.14 12.66 6.64
C ALA A 165 -11.57 11.58 7.66
N MET A 166 -12.22 11.98 8.75
CA MET A 166 -12.75 11.04 9.75
C MET A 166 -13.80 10.09 9.14
N GLY A 167 -14.73 10.61 8.34
CA GLY A 167 -15.74 9.79 7.67
C GLY A 167 -15.11 8.75 6.74
N ILE A 168 -14.16 9.16 5.89
CA ILE A 168 -13.43 8.24 5.01
C ILE A 168 -12.67 7.18 5.82
N TRP A 169 -12.01 7.58 6.92
CA TRP A 169 -11.33 6.63 7.80
C TRP A 169 -12.29 5.59 8.36
N GLN A 170 -13.38 6.02 9.00
CA GLN A 170 -14.33 5.15 9.67
C GLN A 170 -15.05 4.21 8.70
N GLU A 171 -15.48 4.72 7.56
CA GLU A 171 -16.31 3.98 6.61
C GLU A 171 -15.52 3.08 5.67
N ILE A 172 -14.24 3.40 5.40
CA ILE A 172 -13.44 2.71 4.38
C ILE A 172 -12.19 2.08 5.01
N ASN A 173 -11.29 2.90 5.55
CA ASN A 173 -9.96 2.42 5.94
C ASN A 173 -9.98 1.54 7.18
N LEU A 174 -10.79 1.90 8.18
CA LEU A 174 -10.93 1.14 9.43
C LEU A 174 -11.59 -0.21 9.19
N ALA A 175 -12.64 -0.25 8.36
CA ALA A 175 -13.26 -1.50 7.93
C ALA A 175 -12.24 -2.39 7.23
N ASN A 176 -11.45 -1.85 6.29
CA ASN A 176 -10.42 -2.62 5.61
C ASN A 176 -9.33 -3.13 6.56
N LEU A 177 -8.92 -2.29 7.51
CA LEU A 177 -7.93 -2.63 8.52
C LEU A 177 -8.39 -3.84 9.33
N ARG A 178 -9.60 -3.79 9.90
CA ARG A 178 -10.14 -4.85 10.75
C ARG A 178 -10.47 -6.13 9.99
N GLU A 179 -11.04 -6.01 8.80
CA GLU A 179 -11.54 -7.15 8.03
C GLU A 179 -10.43 -7.87 7.25
N ASN A 180 -9.48 -7.12 6.66
CA ASN A 180 -8.59 -7.67 5.64
C ASN A 180 -7.10 -7.51 5.93
N ILE A 181 -6.70 -6.56 6.78
CA ILE A 181 -5.26 -6.27 7.01
C ILE A 181 -4.80 -6.83 8.35
N GLN A 182 -5.39 -6.39 9.46
CA GLN A 182 -5.04 -6.80 10.81
C GLN A 182 -5.10 -8.32 11.05
N PRO A 183 -6.07 -9.07 10.50
CA PRO A 183 -6.10 -10.52 10.64
C PRO A 183 -4.87 -11.20 10.04
N THR A 184 -4.17 -10.56 9.08
CA THR A 184 -2.98 -11.13 8.43
C THR A 184 -1.69 -10.95 9.24
N ARG A 185 -1.70 -10.15 10.33
CA ARG A 185 -0.52 -9.82 11.14
C ARG A 185 0.28 -11.06 11.58
N HIS A 186 -0.41 -12.13 11.96
CA HIS A 186 0.22 -13.37 12.44
C HIS A 186 1.03 -14.11 11.36
N ARG A 187 0.86 -13.76 10.09
CA ARG A 187 1.57 -14.34 8.95
C ARG A 187 2.92 -13.67 8.69
N ALA A 188 3.14 -12.50 9.28
CA ALA A 188 4.40 -11.79 9.14
C ALA A 188 5.52 -12.50 9.90
N ARG A 189 6.72 -12.48 9.33
CA ARG A 189 7.94 -12.97 10.00
C ARG A 189 8.42 -11.98 11.05
N LEU A 190 8.29 -10.69 10.78
CA LEU A 190 8.62 -9.58 11.68
C LEU A 190 7.41 -8.66 11.85
N VAL A 191 7.04 -8.36 13.09
CA VAL A 191 6.04 -7.34 13.41
C VAL A 191 6.76 -6.21 14.14
N LEU A 192 6.65 -4.99 13.59
CA LEU A 192 7.17 -3.77 14.20
C LEU A 192 6.00 -2.92 14.68
N ARG A 193 5.84 -2.77 16.00
CA ARG A 193 4.78 -1.92 16.56
C ARG A 193 5.27 -0.50 16.77
N LYS A 194 4.52 0.45 16.23
CA LYS A 194 4.71 1.88 16.43
C LYS A 194 3.85 2.38 17.59
N GLY A 195 4.40 3.30 18.37
CA GLY A 195 3.63 4.19 19.25
C GLY A 195 3.30 5.52 18.59
N ASP A 196 2.65 6.41 19.35
CA ASP A 196 2.07 7.70 18.95
C ASP A 196 2.98 8.60 18.07
N GLY A 197 4.25 8.72 18.41
CA GLY A 197 5.27 9.50 17.71
C GLY A 197 5.96 8.76 16.57
N HIS A 198 5.32 7.74 16.01
CA HIS A 198 5.84 6.84 14.98
C HIS A 198 7.10 6.05 15.35
N ARG A 199 7.56 6.08 16.60
CA ARG A 199 8.70 5.31 17.08
C ARG A 199 8.34 3.84 17.19
N ILE A 200 9.27 2.95 16.86
CA ILE A 200 9.11 1.52 17.13
C ILE A 200 9.27 1.30 18.64
N GLU A 201 8.25 0.74 19.26
CA GLU A 201 8.23 0.45 20.70
C GLU A 201 8.35 -1.05 20.99
N GLN A 202 7.87 -1.89 20.07
CA GLN A 202 7.91 -3.34 20.22
C GLN A 202 8.30 -3.99 18.90
N VAL A 203 9.05 -5.09 19.02
CA VAL A 203 9.53 -5.89 17.90
C VAL A 203 9.26 -7.36 18.22
N TRP A 204 8.53 -8.04 17.35
CA TRP A 204 8.35 -9.49 17.42
C TRP A 204 8.92 -10.16 16.18
N LEU A 205 9.83 -11.09 16.39
CA LEU A 205 10.40 -11.92 15.34
C LEU A 205 9.95 -13.37 15.56
N ARG A 206 9.30 -13.96 14.56
CA ARG A 206 8.90 -15.36 14.62
C ARG A 206 10.16 -16.25 14.56
N ARG A 207 10.32 -17.15 15.54
CA ARG A 207 11.38 -18.16 15.52
C ARG A 207 11.10 -19.19 14.42
N MET A 208 12.17 -19.64 13.76
CA MET A 208 12.13 -20.73 12.79
C MET A 208 12.05 -22.07 13.49
#